data_AF-F2IET8-F1
#
_entry.id   AF-F2IET8-F1
#
_cell.length_a   1.000
_cell.length_b   1.000
_cell.length_c   1.000
_cell.angle_alpha   90.00
_cell.angle_beta   90.00
_cell.angle_gamma   90.00
#
_symmetry.space_group_name_H-M   'P 1'
#
loop_
_entity.id
_entity.type
_entity.pdbx_description
1 polymer ?
#
loop_
_entity_poly.entity_id
_entity_poly.type
_entity_poly.pdbx_seq_one_letter_code
_entity_poly.pdbx_strand_id
1 'polypeptide(L)'
;MASELKIFSIYKIQNEDKYYLLRTERPSFSNSSQTQENLADKIEQNKREYILDQIGTSDNKNSKKNFDFIGEFQGCPIGDKLYLDNGNLELNIYYLETEFGQPWVIIGNANSETEFLTELSDDEDLLGLKPIGQPKQIKATFVTENDFDLSEIEN
;
A
#
# COMPACT_ATOMS: atom_id res chain seq x y z
N MET A 1 19.26 -9.51 10.61
CA MET A 1 18.55 -8.22 10.63
C MET A 1 17.52 -8.28 9.52
N ALA A 2 16.28 -7.91 9.81
CA ALA A 2 15.26 -7.71 8.79
C ALA A 2 15.55 -6.37 8.12
N SER A 3 15.49 -6.33 6.80
CA SER A 3 15.59 -5.08 6.05
C SER A 3 14.34 -4.23 6.24
N GLU A 4 14.43 -2.97 5.81
CA GLU A 4 13.25 -2.14 5.56
C GLU A 4 12.28 -2.87 4.63
N LEU A 5 10.99 -2.64 4.84
CA LEU A 5 9.93 -3.27 4.06
C LEU A 5 8.94 -2.21 3.58
N LYS A 6 8.80 -2.11 2.26
CA LYS A 6 7.78 -1.27 1.62
C LYS A 6 6.44 -1.99 1.65
N ILE A 7 5.43 -1.29 2.13
CA ILE A 7 4.08 -1.79 2.28
C ILE A 7 3.16 -0.93 1.42
N PHE A 8 2.36 -1.59 0.58
CA PHE A 8 1.41 -0.97 -0.33
C PHE A 8 -0.01 -1.32 0.10
N SER A 9 -0.77 -0.35 0.59
CA SER A 9 -2.11 -0.57 1.14
C SER A 9 -3.16 0.20 0.33
N ILE A 10 -4.23 -0.48 -0.06
CA ILE A 10 -5.35 0.10 -0.81
C ILE A 10 -6.47 0.48 0.16
N TYR A 11 -6.90 1.73 0.08
CA TYR A 11 -8.02 2.27 0.83
C TYR A 11 -9.08 2.85 -0.10
N LYS A 12 -10.34 2.73 0.26
CA LYS A 12 -11.47 3.41 -0.38
C LYS A 12 -12.11 4.37 0.61
N ILE A 13 -12.42 5.60 0.20
CA ILE A 13 -13.23 6.50 1.02
C ILE A 13 -14.66 5.94 1.13
N GLN A 14 -15.19 5.80 2.35
CA GLN A 14 -16.57 5.39 2.56
C GLN A 14 -17.54 6.37 1.90
N ASN A 15 -18.51 5.85 1.15
CA ASN A 15 -19.53 6.61 0.41
C ASN A 15 -19.00 7.46 -0.75
N GLU A 16 -17.73 7.34 -1.13
CA GLU A 16 -17.17 7.94 -2.35
C GLU A 16 -16.53 6.84 -3.21
N ASP A 17 -16.53 6.99 -4.53
CA ASP A 17 -15.78 6.10 -5.42
C ASP A 17 -14.36 6.64 -5.63
N LYS A 18 -13.65 6.86 -4.52
CA LYS A 18 -12.28 7.37 -4.49
C LYS A 18 -11.38 6.39 -3.75
N TYR A 19 -10.28 6.03 -4.40
CA TYR A 19 -9.31 5.09 -3.88
C TYR A 19 -7.97 5.79 -3.64
N TYR A 20 -7.25 5.30 -2.64
CA TYR A 20 -5.89 5.69 -2.34
C TYR A 20 -5.02 4.44 -2.32
N LEU A 21 -3.86 4.54 -2.96
CA LEU A 21 -2.79 3.57 -2.80
C LEU A 21 -1.72 4.24 -1.95
N LEU A 22 -1.57 3.76 -0.72
CA LEU A 22 -0.60 4.30 0.22
C LEU A 22 0.64 3.42 0.21
N ARG A 23 1.81 4.04 0.10
CA ARG A 23 3.10 3.37 0.34
C ARG A 23 3.76 3.90 1.61
N THR A 24 3.92 3.02 2.59
CA THR A 24 4.66 3.24 3.83
C THR A 24 5.87 2.32 3.90
N GLU A 25 6.81 2.67 4.78
CA GLU A 25 7.98 1.84 5.04
C GLU A 25 8.05 1.45 6.52
N ARG A 26 8.16 0.14 6.75
CA ARG A 26 8.52 -0.42 8.04
C ARG A 26 10.05 -0.40 8.19
N PRO A 27 10.59 0.20 9.27
CA PRO A 27 12.03 0.26 9.47
C PRO A 27 12.64 -1.12 9.72
N SER A 28 13.94 -1.22 9.46
CA SER A 28 14.72 -2.43 9.76
C SER A 28 14.78 -2.73 11.27
N PHE A 29 14.90 -4.01 11.62
CA PHE A 29 15.02 -4.45 13.01
C PHE A 29 15.89 -5.70 13.14
N SER A 30 16.35 -6.00 14.36
CA SER A 30 17.06 -7.25 14.62
C SER A 30 16.09 -8.42 14.71
N ASN A 31 16.30 -9.46 13.88
CA ASN A 31 15.58 -10.74 13.94
C ASN A 31 15.70 -11.45 15.30
N SER A 32 16.65 -11.04 16.14
CA SER A 32 16.84 -11.59 17.50
C SER A 32 16.05 -10.84 18.57
N SER A 33 15.34 -9.77 18.23
CA SER A 33 14.65 -8.90 19.18
C SER A 33 13.18 -8.67 18.81
N GLN A 34 12.29 -9.39 19.47
CA GLN A 34 10.84 -9.18 19.35
C GLN A 34 10.42 -7.75 19.68
N THR A 35 11.12 -7.11 20.63
CA THR A 35 10.83 -5.72 21.01
C THR A 35 11.09 -4.76 19.86
N GLN A 36 12.18 -4.95 19.11
CA GLN A 36 12.49 -4.10 17.95
C GLN A 36 11.52 -4.36 16.79
N GLU A 37 11.13 -5.62 16.57
CA GLU A 37 10.09 -5.97 15.58
C GLU A 37 8.76 -5.26 15.90
N ASN A 38 8.27 -5.40 17.14
CA ASN A 38 7.02 -4.77 17.56
C ASN A 38 7.07 -3.23 17.45
N LEU A 39 8.24 -2.64 17.70
CA LEU A 39 8.45 -1.20 17.57
C LEU A 39 8.43 -0.78 16.10
N ALA A 40 9.09 -1.53 15.22
CA ALA A 40 9.08 -1.28 13.78
C ALA A 40 7.66 -1.36 13.19
N ASP A 41 6.90 -2.40 13.53
CA ASP A 41 5.50 -2.54 13.11
C ASP A 41 4.64 -1.38 13.62
N LYS A 42 4.84 -0.95 14.88
CA LYS A 42 4.11 0.17 15.46
C LYS A 42 4.42 1.50 14.78
N ILE A 43 5.69 1.73 14.40
CA ILE A 43 6.09 2.95 13.67
C ILE A 43 5.36 3.01 12.33
N GLU A 44 5.37 1.90 11.58
CA GLU A 44 4.68 1.83 10.30
C GLU A 44 3.17 2.06 10.46
N GLN A 45 2.54 1.43 11.45
CA GLN A 45 1.12 1.61 11.71
C GLN A 45 0.80 3.07 12.07
N ASN A 46 1.62 3.72 12.90
CA ASN A 46 1.44 5.13 13.26
C ASN A 46 1.56 6.05 12.03
N LYS A 47 2.56 5.82 11.16
CA LYS A 47 2.72 6.57 9.90
C LYS A 47 1.47 6.43 9.03
N ARG A 48 1.00 5.21 8.85
CA ARG A 48 -0.19 4.90 8.06
C ARG A 48 -1.45 5.60 8.60
N GLU A 49 -1.69 5.51 9.91
CA GLU A 49 -2.83 6.16 10.56
C GLU A 49 -2.76 7.69 10.44
N TYR A 50 -1.58 8.27 10.62
CA TYR A 50 -1.36 9.71 10.45
C TYR A 50 -1.67 10.17 9.02
N ILE A 51 -1.14 9.47 8.02
CA ILE A 51 -1.37 9.81 6.61
C ILE A 51 -2.85 9.71 6.25
N LEU A 52 -3.55 8.65 6.70
CA LEU A 52 -4.99 8.52 6.50
C LEU A 52 -5.78 9.66 7.15
N ASP A 53 -5.36 10.13 8.32
CA ASP A 53 -5.99 11.27 8.99
C ASP A 53 -5.78 12.58 8.22
N GLN A 54 -4.57 12.82 7.70
CA GLN A 54 -4.26 13.99 6.85
C GLN A 54 -5.10 13.98 5.55
N ILE A 55 -5.21 12.82 4.89
CA ILE A 55 -6.07 12.67 3.70
C ILE A 55 -7.54 12.89 4.06
N GLY A 56 -7.98 12.34 5.19
CA GLY A 56 -9.38 12.37 5.64
C GLY A 56 -9.86 13.74 6.15
N THR A 57 -8.96 14.69 6.41
CA THR A 57 -9.28 16.01 6.97
C THR A 57 -9.20 17.17 5.96
N SER A 58 -8.70 16.91 4.75
CA SER A 58 -8.30 17.94 3.77
C SER A 58 -9.44 18.81 3.19
N ASP A 59 -10.70 18.36 3.20
CA ASP A 59 -11.80 19.06 2.49
C ASP A 59 -12.76 19.88 3.39
N ASN A 60 -12.86 19.58 4.69
CA ASN A 60 -13.69 20.35 5.62
C ASN A 60 -13.38 19.93 7.07
N LYS A 61 -12.94 20.87 7.92
CA LYS A 61 -12.54 20.63 9.32
C LYS A 61 -13.59 19.93 10.22
N ASN A 62 -14.81 19.74 9.73
CA ASN A 62 -15.93 19.16 10.48
C ASN A 62 -16.38 17.78 9.97
N SER A 63 -15.76 17.19 8.94
CA SER A 63 -16.11 15.85 8.45
C SER A 63 -14.85 15.02 8.20
N LYS A 64 -14.47 14.20 9.18
CA LYS A 64 -13.44 13.17 9.02
C LYS A 64 -13.99 12.11 8.05
N LYS A 65 -13.27 11.88 6.95
CA LYS A 65 -13.61 10.79 6.03
C LYS A 65 -13.18 9.46 6.65
N ASN A 66 -14.05 8.47 6.54
CA ASN A 66 -13.73 7.10 6.92
C ASN A 66 -13.20 6.34 5.70
N PHE A 67 -12.35 5.35 5.95
CA PHE A 67 -11.74 4.53 4.90
C PHE A 67 -12.08 3.06 5.10
N ASP A 68 -12.46 2.40 4.01
CA ASP A 68 -12.53 0.95 3.92
C ASP A 68 -11.18 0.42 3.42
N PHE A 69 -10.59 -0.49 4.18
CA PHE A 69 -9.36 -1.16 3.78
C PHE A 69 -9.68 -2.30 2.81
N ILE A 70 -9.06 -2.27 1.63
CA ILE A 70 -9.31 -3.22 0.54
C ILE A 70 -8.31 -4.38 0.57
N GLY A 71 -7.03 -4.06 0.80
CA GLY A 71 -5.96 -5.05 0.83
C GLY A 71 -4.58 -4.42 0.89
N GLU A 72 -3.58 -5.25 1.11
CA GLU A 72 -2.19 -4.88 1.25
C GLU A 72 -1.27 -5.86 0.50
N PHE A 73 -0.19 -5.31 -0.04
CA PHE A 73 0.91 -6.04 -0.63
C PHE A 73 2.23 -5.58 0.00
N GLN A 74 3.07 -6.53 0.41
CA GLN A 74 4.38 -6.28 0.96
C GLN A 74 5.43 -6.91 0.04
N GLY A 75 6.31 -6.10 -0.54
CA GLY A 75 7.32 -6.57 -1.48
C GLY A 75 7.50 -5.67 -2.71
N CYS A 76 7.79 -6.30 -3.85
CA CYS A 76 8.05 -5.63 -5.13
C CYS A 76 6.79 -5.65 -6.01
N PRO A 77 6.00 -4.57 -6.06
CA PRO A 77 4.80 -4.57 -6.89
C PRO A 77 5.17 -4.41 -8.37
N ILE A 78 4.22 -4.76 -9.22
CA ILE A 78 4.32 -4.61 -10.68
C ILE A 78 4.29 -3.11 -11.05
N GLY A 79 5.20 -2.67 -11.92
CA GLY A 79 5.22 -1.33 -12.49
C GLY A 79 6.08 -0.29 -11.77
N ASP A 80 6.86 0.44 -12.57
CA ASP A 80 7.91 1.38 -12.11
C ASP A 80 7.40 2.57 -11.29
N LYS A 81 6.16 3.02 -11.54
CA LYS A 81 5.62 4.23 -10.90
C LYS A 81 5.43 4.06 -9.38
N LEU A 82 5.33 2.82 -8.90
CA LEU A 82 5.19 2.50 -7.48
C LEU A 82 6.51 2.64 -6.70
N TYR A 83 7.63 2.79 -7.41
CA TYR A 83 8.97 2.98 -6.85
C TYR A 83 9.39 4.45 -6.75
N LEU A 84 8.55 5.40 -7.19
CA LEU A 84 8.83 6.84 -7.08
C LEU A 84 8.95 7.28 -5.62
N ASP A 85 9.90 8.16 -5.28
CA ASP A 85 10.10 8.61 -3.90
C ASP A 85 8.88 9.38 -3.36
N ASN A 86 8.31 10.26 -4.18
CA ASN A 86 7.12 11.04 -3.86
C ASN A 86 5.93 10.55 -4.69
N GLY A 87 4.73 10.65 -4.11
CA GLY A 87 3.47 10.31 -4.76
C GLY A 87 2.73 11.55 -5.22
N ASN A 88 1.48 11.67 -4.81
CA ASN A 88 0.49 12.68 -5.25
C ASN A 88 0.16 12.64 -6.74
N LEU A 89 0.09 11.44 -7.31
CA LEU A 89 -0.35 11.24 -8.69
C LEU A 89 -1.44 10.18 -8.79
N GLU A 90 -2.28 10.34 -9.80
CA GLU A 90 -3.37 9.42 -10.06
C GLU A 90 -2.87 8.26 -10.94
N LEU A 91 -3.09 7.03 -10.48
CA LEU A 91 -2.64 5.81 -11.14
C LEU A 91 -3.78 4.85 -11.41
N ASN A 92 -3.65 4.12 -12.53
CA ASN A 92 -4.45 2.94 -12.80
C ASN A 92 -3.79 1.76 -12.07
N ILE A 93 -4.43 1.29 -11.01
CA ILE A 93 -3.92 0.19 -10.19
C ILE A 93 -4.74 -1.05 -10.47
N TYR A 94 -4.03 -2.14 -10.75
CA TYR A 94 -4.60 -3.48 -10.76
C TYR A 94 -4.28 -4.13 -9.43
N TYR A 95 -5.26 -4.83 -8.89
CA TYR A 95 -5.03 -5.70 -7.75
C TYR A 95 -5.75 -7.04 -7.90
N LEU A 96 -5.17 -8.08 -7.31
CA LEU A 96 -5.66 -9.44 -7.40
C LEU A 96 -5.62 -10.09 -6.02
N GLU A 97 -6.68 -10.81 -5.67
CA GLU A 97 -6.75 -11.53 -4.39
C GLU A 97 -5.80 -12.72 -4.41
N THR A 98 -5.37 -13.16 -3.22
CA THR A 98 -4.52 -14.34 -3.06
C THR A 98 -5.26 -15.45 -2.31
N GLU A 99 -4.82 -16.70 -2.45
CA GLU A 99 -5.36 -17.82 -1.65
C GLU A 99 -5.17 -17.64 -0.14
N PHE A 100 -4.26 -16.75 0.28
CA PHE A 100 -4.01 -16.45 1.69
C PHE A 100 -5.12 -15.62 2.34
N GLY A 101 -6.06 -15.09 1.54
CA GLY A 101 -7.18 -14.29 2.00
C GLY A 101 -6.77 -12.89 2.47
N GLN A 102 -7.72 -12.14 3.03
CA GLN A 102 -7.44 -10.79 3.53
C GLN A 102 -6.39 -10.82 4.65
N PRO A 103 -5.43 -9.87 4.66
CA PRO A 103 -5.39 -8.64 3.85
C PRO A 103 -4.71 -8.77 2.48
N TRP A 104 -4.20 -9.95 2.12
CA TRP A 104 -3.16 -10.12 1.10
C TRP A 104 -3.70 -10.06 -0.33
N VAL A 105 -3.21 -9.07 -1.07
CA VAL A 105 -3.47 -8.89 -2.51
C VAL A 105 -2.16 -8.67 -3.24
N ILE A 106 -2.11 -8.98 -4.53
CA ILE A 106 -1.03 -8.54 -5.42
C ILE A 106 -1.42 -7.18 -6.00
N ILE A 107 -0.49 -6.24 -6.08
CA ILE A 107 -0.73 -4.86 -6.54
C ILE A 107 0.21 -4.54 -7.70
N GLY A 108 -0.29 -3.83 -8.70
CA GLY A 108 0.53 -3.33 -9.79
C GLY A 108 -0.02 -2.08 -10.46
N ASN A 109 0.87 -1.28 -11.04
CA ASN A 109 0.53 -0.26 -12.02
C ASN A 109 0.87 -0.78 -13.43
N ALA A 110 -0.14 -0.88 -14.29
CA ALA A 110 0.02 -1.27 -15.70
C ALA A 110 -0.92 -0.44 -16.60
N ASN A 111 -0.63 -0.37 -17.90
CA ASN A 111 -1.47 0.33 -18.87
C ASN A 111 -2.68 -0.52 -19.31
N SER A 112 -2.61 -1.84 -19.12
CA SER A 112 -3.69 -2.77 -19.43
C SER A 112 -3.69 -3.99 -18.50
N GLU A 113 -4.84 -4.66 -18.41
CA GLU A 113 -4.96 -5.93 -17.67
C GLU A 113 -4.03 -7.01 -18.25
N THR A 114 -3.88 -7.06 -19.57
CA THR A 114 -2.98 -8.01 -20.24
C THR A 114 -1.53 -7.79 -19.81
N GLU A 115 -1.07 -6.54 -19.78
CA GLU A 115 0.29 -6.20 -19.33
C GLU A 115 0.50 -6.60 -17.86
N PHE A 116 -0.46 -6.29 -16.98
CA PHE A 116 -0.42 -6.71 -15.57
C PHE A 116 -0.33 -8.24 -15.43
N LEU A 117 -1.15 -8.99 -16.17
CA LEU A 117 -1.14 -10.45 -16.14
C LEU A 117 0.11 -11.06 -16.76
N THR A 118 0.70 -10.43 -17.78
CA THR A 118 1.97 -10.84 -18.36
C THR A 118 3.09 -10.68 -17.34
N GLU A 119 3.25 -9.51 -16.74
CA GLU A 119 4.27 -9.30 -15.70
C GLU A 119 4.06 -10.23 -14.50
N LEU A 120 2.80 -10.46 -14.09
CA LEU A 120 2.46 -11.41 -13.03
C LEU A 120 2.88 -12.85 -13.37
N SER A 121 2.70 -13.27 -14.63
CA SER A 121 3.02 -14.64 -15.06
C SER A 121 4.52 -14.86 -15.25
N ASP A 122 5.27 -13.80 -15.49
CA ASP A 122 6.72 -13.83 -15.68
C ASP A 122 7.50 -13.75 -14.34
N ASP A 123 6.83 -13.44 -13.23
CA ASP A 123 7.42 -13.33 -11.89
C ASP A 123 7.04 -14.53 -10.99
N GLU A 124 8.01 -15.42 -10.73
CA GLU A 124 7.81 -16.61 -9.90
C GLU A 124 7.45 -16.28 -8.44
N ASP A 125 7.96 -15.17 -7.89
CA ASP A 125 7.69 -14.76 -6.52
C ASP A 125 6.22 -14.31 -6.38
N LEU A 126 5.72 -13.56 -7.35
CA LEU A 126 4.32 -13.15 -7.38
C LEU A 126 3.36 -14.33 -7.63
N LEU A 127 3.75 -15.30 -8.48
CA LEU A 127 2.99 -16.55 -8.63
C LEU A 127 3.00 -17.39 -7.35
N GLY A 128 4.10 -17.34 -6.58
CA GLY A 128 4.22 -17.94 -5.26
C GLY A 128 3.18 -17.43 -4.26
N LEU A 129 2.64 -16.22 -4.49
CA LEU A 129 1.54 -15.65 -3.70
C LEU A 129 0.16 -16.24 -4.03
N LYS A 130 0.10 -17.18 -4.98
CA LYS A 130 -1.11 -17.89 -5.40
C LYS A 130 -2.28 -16.93 -5.70
N PRO A 131 -2.14 -16.09 -6.74
CA PRO A 131 -3.21 -15.21 -7.17
C PRO A 131 -4.48 -15.99 -7.55
N ILE A 132 -5.64 -15.46 -7.18
CA ILE A 132 -6.96 -16.05 -7.48
C ILE A 132 -7.92 -15.02 -8.06
N GLY A 133 -8.83 -15.49 -8.92
CA GLY A 133 -9.86 -14.67 -9.52
C GLY A 133 -9.38 -13.86 -10.72
N GLN A 134 -10.01 -12.71 -10.94
CA GLN A 134 -9.70 -11.79 -12.03
C GLN A 134 -9.15 -10.47 -11.46
N PRO A 135 -8.17 -9.83 -12.13
CA PRO A 135 -7.65 -8.53 -11.71
C PRO A 135 -8.76 -7.49 -11.64
N LYS A 136 -8.79 -6.75 -10.54
CA LYS A 136 -9.69 -5.60 -10.37
C LYS A 136 -8.90 -4.34 -10.68
N GLN A 137 -9.44 -3.51 -11.57
CA GLN A 137 -8.86 -2.20 -11.90
C GLN A 137 -9.53 -1.10 -11.08
N ILE A 138 -8.71 -0.25 -10.46
CA ILE A 138 -9.16 0.97 -9.79
C ILE A 138 -8.31 2.14 -10.25
N LYS A 139 -8.90 3.33 -10.15
CA LYS A 139 -8.18 4.59 -10.28
C LYS A 139 -7.90 5.10 -8.88
N ALA A 140 -6.63 5.14 -8.49
CA ALA A 140 -6.23 5.48 -7.13
C ALA A 140 -5.26 6.65 -7.11
N THR A 141 -5.43 7.54 -6.13
CA THR A 141 -4.40 8.53 -5.80
C THR A 141 -3.27 7.82 -5.07
N PHE A 142 -2.11 7.74 -5.71
CA PHE A 142 -0.91 7.19 -5.11
C PHE A 142 -0.25 8.23 -4.23
N VAL A 143 0.05 7.84 -3.00
CA VAL A 143 0.69 8.68 -1.98
C VAL A 143 1.75 7.87 -1.26
N THR A 144 2.84 8.53 -0.90
CA THR A 144 3.96 7.94 -0.16
C THR A 144 4.15 8.65 1.17
N GLU A 145 4.89 8.03 2.09
CA GLU A 145 5.23 8.68 3.35
C GLU A 145 6.02 9.99 3.19
N ASN A 146 6.74 10.18 2.07
CA ASN A 146 7.46 11.41 1.76
C ASN A 146 6.55 12.58 1.35
N ASP A 147 5.27 12.32 1.05
CA ASP A 147 4.29 13.36 0.74
C ASP A 147 3.77 14.09 1.98
N PHE A 148 4.17 13.66 3.19
CA PHE A 148 3.66 14.14 4.46
C PHE A 148 4.79 14.54 5.42
N ASP A 149 4.51 15.49 6.31
CA ASP A 149 5.41 15.80 7.42
C ASP A 149 5.18 14.80 8.56
N LEU A 150 6.08 13.83 8.68
CA LEU A 150 6.02 12.77 9.68
C LEU A 150 6.92 13.03 10.89
N SER A 151 7.40 14.28 11.06
CA SER A 151 8.33 14.63 12.14
C SER A 151 7.75 14.44 13.55
N GLU A 152 6.42 14.39 13.68
CA GLU A 152 5.71 14.14 14.95
C GLU A 152 5.62 12.65 15.31
N ILE A 153 6.05 11.74 14.43
CA ILE A 153 6.02 10.30 14.66
C ILE A 153 7.41 9.85 15.14
N GLU A 154 7.50 9.45 16.41
CA GLU A 154 8.75 8.93 16.98
C GLU A 154 9.19 7.64 16.27
N ASN A 155 10.44 7.62 15.80
CA ASN A 155 11.15 6.43 15.27
C ASN A 155 11.80 5.62 16.39
#